data_AF-A0A543CMT4-F1
#
_entry.id   AF-A0A543CMT4-F1
#
_cell.length_a   1.000
_cell.length_b   1.000
_cell.length_c   1.000
_cell.angle_alpha   90.00
_cell.angle_beta   90.00
_cell.angle_gamma   90.00
#
_symmetry.space_group_name_H-M   'P 1'
#
loop_
_entity.id
_entity.type
_entity.pdbx_description
1 polymer ?
#
loop_
_entity_poly.entity_id
_entity_poly.type
_entity_poly.pdbx_seq_one_letter_code
_entity_poly.pdbx_strand_id
1 'polypeptide(L)'
;MPTPFGGFVRESAISTCTPRRVAGHTVSVMIGGERFSLTANGREDGSLGEVSVRWGKPGTAGAGLMELYATALTVGIEHRVPLDELVRQGLDLRFVPNGRTDDPEIPRVRSIAEYVARRLAIDWLPYRRRAKLGIFTVAERIEQARVWMEPHAFRAAGSR
;
A
#
# COMPACT_ATOMS: atom_id res chain seq x y z
N MET A 1 -5.19 -69.28 0.79
CA MET A 1 -4.78 -68.16 -0.09
C MET A 1 -5.07 -66.84 0.64
N PRO A 2 -4.08 -65.98 0.90
CA PRO A 2 -4.26 -64.52 0.82
C PRO A 2 -4.35 -64.12 -0.67
N THR A 3 -4.66 -62.90 -1.13
CA THR A 3 -4.89 -61.56 -0.52
C THR A 3 -5.96 -60.85 -1.43
N PRO A 4 -6.22 -59.51 -1.51
CA PRO A 4 -5.60 -58.34 -0.87
C PRO A 4 -6.53 -57.29 -0.21
N PHE A 5 -5.89 -56.32 0.45
CA PHE A 5 -6.47 -55.04 0.87
C PHE A 5 -6.87 -54.18 -0.35
N GLY A 6 -7.88 -53.32 -0.17
CA GLY A 6 -8.36 -52.40 -1.22
C GLY A 6 -9.24 -51.27 -0.69
N GLY A 7 -8.84 -50.64 0.43
CA GLY A 7 -9.57 -49.50 1.00
C GLY A 7 -9.39 -48.23 0.15
N PHE A 8 -10.35 -47.92 -0.71
CA PHE A 8 -10.37 -46.66 -1.46
C PHE A 8 -10.69 -45.48 -0.54
N VAL A 9 -9.65 -44.74 -0.13
CA VAL A 9 -9.83 -43.39 0.42
C VAL A 9 -10.30 -42.49 -0.72
N ARG A 10 -11.55 -42.02 -0.65
CA ARG A 10 -12.05 -40.97 -1.54
C ARG A 10 -11.47 -39.63 -1.11
N GLU A 11 -10.43 -39.21 -1.80
CA GLU A 11 -9.87 -37.87 -1.68
C GLU A 11 -10.88 -36.84 -2.22
N SER A 12 -11.62 -36.22 -1.31
CA SER A 12 -12.59 -35.18 -1.63
C SER A 12 -11.86 -33.88 -1.92
N ALA A 13 -11.57 -33.63 -3.20
CA ALA A 13 -10.99 -32.37 -3.66
C ALA A 13 -11.93 -31.21 -3.30
N ILE A 14 -11.56 -30.44 -2.27
CA ILE A 14 -12.21 -29.17 -1.94
C ILE A 14 -11.80 -28.19 -3.04
N SER A 15 -12.64 -28.06 -4.06
CA SER A 15 -12.48 -27.03 -5.08
C SER A 15 -12.84 -25.67 -4.47
N THR A 16 -11.88 -25.08 -3.76
CA THR A 16 -11.95 -23.68 -3.36
C THR A 16 -11.91 -22.84 -4.64
N CYS A 17 -13.10 -22.45 -5.09
CA CYS A 17 -13.31 -21.36 -6.02
C CYS A 17 -12.56 -20.13 -5.49
N THR A 18 -11.34 -19.90 -6.01
CA THR A 18 -10.57 -18.71 -5.68
C THR A 18 -11.39 -17.48 -6.09
N PRO A 19 -11.69 -16.55 -5.17
CA PRO A 19 -12.52 -15.39 -5.49
C PRO A 19 -11.92 -14.64 -6.68
N ARG A 20 -12.76 -14.32 -7.66
CA ARG A 20 -12.35 -13.75 -8.93
C ARG A 20 -11.70 -12.39 -8.68
N ARG A 21 -10.38 -12.31 -8.89
CA ARG A 21 -9.61 -11.07 -8.73
C ARG A 21 -10.06 -10.06 -9.79
N VAL A 22 -10.41 -8.86 -9.35
CA VAL A 22 -10.62 -7.72 -10.25
C VAL A 22 -9.24 -7.15 -10.61
N ALA A 23 -9.10 -6.62 -11.82
CA ALA A 23 -7.82 -6.17 -12.37
C ALA A 23 -7.09 -5.21 -11.40
N GLY A 24 -5.92 -5.63 -10.93
CA GLY A 24 -5.07 -4.82 -10.06
C GLY A 24 -4.26 -3.79 -10.82
N HIS A 25 -3.92 -2.68 -10.16
CA HIS A 25 -3.02 -1.68 -10.72
C HIS A 25 -1.59 -1.91 -10.23
N THR A 26 -0.63 -1.72 -11.15
CA THR A 26 0.80 -1.77 -10.84
C THR A 26 1.41 -0.39 -11.04
N VAL A 27 1.95 0.19 -9.98
CA VAL A 27 2.69 1.46 -10.00
C VAL A 27 4.18 1.12 -9.91
N SER A 28 4.97 1.64 -10.85
CA SER A 28 6.43 1.60 -10.75
C SER A 28 6.94 2.98 -10.34
N VAL A 29 7.89 3.01 -9.43
CA VAL A 29 8.44 4.23 -8.82
C VAL A 29 9.96 4.09 -8.71
N MET A 30 10.66 5.21 -8.89
CA MET A 30 12.08 5.35 -8.57
C MET A 30 12.20 6.00 -7.18
N ILE A 31 12.88 5.37 -6.23
CA ILE A 31 13.13 5.93 -4.88
C ILE A 31 14.62 5.86 -4.58
N GLY A 32 15.26 7.00 -4.32
CA GLY A 32 16.69 7.04 -3.95
C GLY A 32 17.65 6.49 -5.02
N GLY A 33 17.22 6.40 -6.28
CA GLY A 33 17.99 5.83 -7.40
C GLY A 33 17.65 4.38 -7.74
N GLU A 34 16.86 3.68 -6.92
CA GLU A 34 16.44 2.30 -7.16
C GLU A 34 14.99 2.23 -7.70
N ARG A 35 14.69 1.19 -8.48
CA ARG A 35 13.34 0.96 -9.03
C ARG A 35 12.55 -0.05 -8.20
N PHE A 36 11.29 0.27 -7.99
CA PHE A 36 10.33 -0.56 -7.27
C PHE A 36 9.03 -0.65 -8.06
N SER A 37 8.33 -1.77 -7.93
CA SER A 37 6.98 -1.93 -8.46
C SER A 37 6.06 -2.40 -7.34
N LEU A 38 5.00 -1.64 -7.08
CA LEU A 38 3.90 -1.98 -6.17
C LEU A 38 2.73 -2.44 -7.02
N THR A 39 2.21 -3.64 -6.74
CA THR A 39 0.98 -4.14 -7.34
C THR A 39 -0.10 -4.26 -6.27
N ALA A 40 -1.24 -3.62 -6.49
CA ALA A 40 -2.40 -3.65 -5.62
C ALA A 40 -3.59 -4.28 -6.36
N ASN A 41 -4.02 -5.46 -5.92
CA ASN A 41 -5.11 -6.22 -6.54
C ASN A 41 -6.43 -5.96 -5.81
N GLY A 42 -7.48 -5.61 -6.54
CA GLY A 42 -8.82 -5.36 -5.99
C GLY A 42 -9.68 -6.62 -5.84
N ARG A 43 -10.66 -6.54 -4.95
CA ARG A 43 -11.77 -7.50 -4.79
C ARG A 43 -13.00 -7.04 -5.59
N GLU A 44 -13.96 -7.94 -5.77
CA GLU A 44 -15.25 -7.63 -6.45
C GLU A 44 -16.07 -6.54 -5.73
N ASP A 45 -15.83 -6.31 -4.43
CA ASP A 45 -16.46 -5.24 -3.63
C ASP A 45 -15.76 -3.87 -3.76
N GLY A 46 -14.74 -3.75 -4.62
CA GLY A 46 -13.94 -2.53 -4.78
C GLY A 46 -12.97 -2.25 -3.64
N SER A 47 -12.86 -3.14 -2.65
CA SER A 47 -11.83 -3.05 -1.61
C SER A 47 -10.49 -3.61 -2.10
N LEU A 48 -9.41 -3.21 -1.44
CA LEU A 48 -8.10 -3.81 -1.64
C LEU A 48 -8.14 -5.28 -1.21
N GLY A 49 -7.54 -6.17 -2.01
CA GLY A 49 -7.48 -7.61 -1.77
C GLY A 49 -6.09 -8.12 -1.43
N GLU A 50 -5.10 -7.81 -2.27
CA GLU A 50 -3.71 -8.25 -2.09
C GLU A 50 -2.74 -7.13 -2.48
N VAL A 51 -1.61 -7.09 -1.77
CA VAL A 51 -0.47 -6.20 -2.04
C VAL A 51 0.76 -7.06 -2.29
N SER A 52 1.48 -6.77 -3.38
CA SER A 52 2.82 -7.32 -3.62
C SER A 52 3.79 -6.21 -4.02
N VAL A 53 5.05 -6.36 -3.63
CA VAL A 53 6.12 -5.40 -3.91
C VAL A 53 7.29 -6.14 -4.55
N ARG A 54 7.78 -5.62 -5.67
CA ARG A 54 9.01 -6.07 -6.32
C ARG A 54 10.10 -5.02 -6.14
N TRP A 55 11.23 -5.43 -5.58
CA TRP A 55 12.41 -4.61 -5.37
C TRP A 55 13.66 -5.38 -5.78
N GLY A 56 14.47 -4.78 -6.66
CA GLY A 56 15.86 -5.17 -6.87
C GLY A 56 16.04 -6.63 -7.28
N LYS A 57 17.07 -7.27 -6.73
CA LYS A 57 17.36 -8.70 -6.98
C LYS A 57 16.68 -9.58 -5.91
N PRO A 58 15.93 -10.62 -6.30
CA PRO A 58 15.40 -11.62 -5.38
C PRO A 58 16.49 -12.25 -4.51
N GLY A 59 16.15 -12.59 -3.27
CA GLY A 59 17.09 -13.16 -2.30
C GLY A 59 18.03 -12.16 -1.62
N THR A 60 17.92 -10.85 -1.91
CA THR A 60 18.55 -9.82 -1.06
C THR A 60 17.73 -9.58 0.20
N ALA A 61 18.38 -9.22 1.31
CA ALA A 61 17.71 -8.97 2.59
C ALA A 61 16.63 -7.87 2.49
N GLY A 62 16.89 -6.82 1.70
CA GLY A 62 15.91 -5.77 1.43
C GLY A 62 14.68 -6.28 0.68
N ALA A 63 14.89 -6.99 -0.44
CA ALA A 63 13.80 -7.56 -1.23
C ALA A 63 12.92 -8.51 -0.39
N GLY A 64 13.55 -9.42 0.37
CA GLY A 64 12.84 -10.35 1.24
C GLY A 64 12.06 -9.67 2.37
N LEU A 65 12.60 -8.61 2.98
CA LEU A 65 11.87 -7.83 4.00
C LEU A 65 10.63 -7.12 3.41
N MET A 66 10.73 -6.60 2.19
CA MET A 66 9.59 -5.97 1.52
C MET A 66 8.55 -6.98 1.02
N GLU A 67 8.98 -8.17 0.61
CA GLU A 67 8.09 -9.30 0.30
C GLU A 67 7.32 -9.74 1.55
N LEU A 68 8.01 -9.91 2.69
CA LEU A 68 7.38 -10.20 3.99
C LEU A 68 6.40 -9.10 4.43
N TYR A 69 6.75 -7.82 4.25
CA TYR A 69 5.85 -6.70 4.57
C TYR A 69 4.59 -6.69 3.69
N ALA A 70 4.74 -6.92 2.38
CA ALA A 70 3.60 -6.99 1.46
C ALA A 70 2.68 -8.20 1.75
N THR A 71 3.28 -9.35 2.10
CA THR A 71 2.56 -10.53 2.57
C THR A 71 1.81 -10.24 3.88
N ALA A 72 2.44 -9.57 4.85
CA ALA A 72 1.79 -9.20 6.11
C ALA A 72 0.59 -8.25 5.91
N LEU A 73 0.70 -7.27 5.00
CA LEU A 73 -0.42 -6.42 4.60
C LEU A 73 -1.57 -7.26 4.01
N THR A 74 -1.25 -8.16 3.07
CA THR A 74 -2.24 -9.05 2.43
C THR A 74 -2.95 -9.93 3.44
N VAL A 75 -2.22 -10.60 4.34
CA VAL A 75 -2.81 -11.43 5.40
C VAL A 75 -3.71 -10.60 6.32
N GLY A 76 -3.31 -9.37 6.67
CA GLY A 76 -4.18 -8.44 7.43
C GLY A 76 -5.48 -8.09 6.70
N ILE A 77 -5.41 -7.84 5.39
CA ILE A 77 -6.56 -7.53 4.51
C ILE A 77 -7.50 -8.74 4.34
N GLU A 78 -6.97 -9.97 4.38
CA GLU A 78 -7.75 -11.22 4.42
C GLU A 78 -8.47 -11.39 5.76
N HIS A 79 -7.79 -11.12 6.87
CA HIS A 79 -8.35 -11.14 8.23
C HIS A 79 -9.20 -9.90 8.58
N ARG A 80 -9.61 -9.12 7.56
CA ARG A 80 -10.50 -7.95 7.67
C ARG A 80 -9.97 -6.83 8.59
N VAL A 81 -8.65 -6.74 8.80
CA VAL A 81 -8.04 -5.60 9.50
C VAL A 81 -8.27 -4.32 8.66
N PRO A 82 -8.72 -3.20 9.26
CA PRO A 82 -8.91 -1.95 8.55
C PRO A 82 -7.62 -1.47 7.86
N LEU A 83 -7.71 -1.12 6.57
CA LEU A 83 -6.55 -0.68 5.80
C LEU A 83 -5.86 0.55 6.39
N ASP A 84 -6.62 1.46 7.02
CA ASP A 84 -6.06 2.62 7.70
C ASP A 84 -5.18 2.24 8.91
N GLU A 85 -5.45 1.14 9.59
CA GLU A 85 -4.62 0.64 10.71
C GLU A 85 -3.38 -0.12 10.22
N LEU A 86 -3.48 -0.84 9.10
CA LEU A 86 -2.34 -1.50 8.45
C LEU A 86 -1.36 -0.48 7.87
N VAL A 87 -1.87 0.50 7.12
CA VAL A 87 -1.10 1.62 6.56
C VAL A 87 -0.35 2.38 7.66
N ARG A 88 -0.99 2.63 8.80
CA ARG A 88 -0.42 3.40 9.92
C ARG A 88 0.92 2.82 10.39
N GLN A 89 1.08 1.50 10.41
CA GLN A 89 2.32 0.85 10.83
C GLN A 89 3.50 1.14 9.89
N GLY A 90 3.24 1.35 8.59
CA GLY A 90 4.28 1.61 7.59
C GLY A 90 4.76 3.06 7.54
N LEU A 91 3.98 4.01 8.06
CA LEU A 91 4.26 5.44 7.87
C LEU A 91 5.55 5.90 8.56
N ASP A 92 5.81 5.47 9.79
CA ASP A 92 6.95 5.96 10.57
C ASP A 92 8.24 5.13 10.44
N LEU A 93 8.22 4.10 9.59
CA LEU A 93 9.40 3.29 9.31
C LEU A 93 10.44 4.08 8.51
N ARG A 94 11.70 4.03 8.97
CA ARG A 94 12.85 4.74 8.39
C ARG A 94 13.94 3.75 8.03
N PHE A 95 14.22 3.59 6.74
CA PHE A 95 15.30 2.76 6.24
C PHE A 95 15.68 3.17 4.81
N VAL A 96 16.80 2.67 4.31
CA VAL A 96 17.27 2.87 2.92
C VAL A 96 16.72 1.73 2.06
N PRO A 97 16.25 1.98 0.82
CA PRO A 97 16.22 3.25 0.09
C PRO A 97 15.12 4.22 0.53
N ASN A 98 15.43 5.52 0.42
CA ASN A 98 14.55 6.64 0.74
C ASN A 98 14.95 7.89 -0.08
N GLY A 99 14.22 8.98 0.09
CA GLY A 99 14.50 10.26 -0.58
C GLY A 99 13.39 10.68 -1.53
N ARG A 100 13.76 11.32 -2.64
CA ARG A 100 12.83 11.83 -3.66
C ARG A 100 12.30 10.69 -4.53
N THR A 101 11.04 10.82 -4.96
CA THR A 101 10.37 9.92 -5.89
C THR A 101 10.13 10.59 -7.24
N ASP A 102 9.76 9.79 -8.25
CA ASP A 102 9.13 10.23 -9.50
C ASP A 102 7.59 10.24 -9.46
N ASP A 103 6.97 9.56 -8.47
CA ASP A 103 5.54 9.67 -8.18
C ASP A 103 5.17 11.10 -7.73
N PRO A 104 4.34 11.85 -8.50
CA PRO A 104 4.00 13.24 -8.18
C PRO A 104 3.16 13.38 -6.90
N GLU A 105 2.37 12.36 -6.53
CA GLU A 105 1.52 12.42 -5.35
C GLU A 105 2.33 12.29 -4.04
N ILE A 106 3.49 11.62 -4.11
CA ILE A 106 4.31 11.28 -2.94
C ILE A 106 5.78 11.71 -3.11
N PRO A 107 6.11 13.00 -3.42
CA PRO A 107 7.43 13.39 -3.93
C PRO A 107 8.65 13.07 -3.04
N ARG A 108 8.43 12.73 -1.76
CA ARG A 108 9.49 12.35 -0.82
C ARG A 108 9.00 11.37 0.24
N VAL A 109 9.80 10.35 0.52
CA VAL A 109 9.55 9.30 1.52
C VAL A 109 10.79 9.02 2.38
N ARG A 110 10.57 8.50 3.60
CA ARG A 110 11.60 8.08 4.57
C ARG A 110 12.00 6.61 4.46
N SER A 111 11.22 5.82 3.73
CA SER A 111 11.46 4.42 3.38
C SER A 111 10.53 4.00 2.24
N ILE A 112 10.81 2.85 1.62
CA ILE A 112 9.83 2.21 0.73
C ILE A 112 8.56 1.74 1.48
N ALA A 113 8.64 1.27 2.73
CA ALA A 113 7.42 0.91 3.47
C ALA A 113 6.48 2.11 3.66
N GLU A 114 7.03 3.31 3.92
CA GLU A 114 6.26 4.55 3.94
C GLU A 114 5.69 4.89 2.56
N TYR A 115 6.42 4.67 1.46
CA TYR A 115 5.88 4.83 0.10
C TYR A 115 4.66 3.93 -0.13
N VAL A 116 4.78 2.62 0.15
CA VAL A 116 3.70 1.64 0.00
C VAL A 116 2.49 2.04 0.86
N ALA A 117 2.71 2.40 2.13
CA ALA A 117 1.66 2.86 3.03
C ALA A 117 0.93 4.10 2.49
N ARG A 118 1.67 5.13 2.07
CA ARG A 118 1.08 6.36 1.52
C ARG A 118 0.36 6.13 0.19
N ARG A 119 0.91 5.29 -0.69
CA ARG A 119 0.31 4.97 -2.00
C ARG A 119 -1.00 4.20 -1.83
N LEU A 120 -1.01 3.17 -0.98
CA LEU A 120 -2.23 2.44 -0.65
C LEU A 120 -3.29 3.34 0.01
N ALA A 121 -2.88 4.29 0.86
CA ALA A 121 -3.81 5.27 1.41
C ALA A 121 -4.42 6.18 0.34
N ILE A 122 -3.61 6.72 -0.57
CA ILE A 122 -4.09 7.61 -1.64
C ILE A 122 -5.03 6.87 -2.60
N ASP A 123 -4.69 5.65 -3.00
CA ASP A 123 -5.45 4.88 -3.97
C ASP A 123 -6.73 4.23 -3.39
N TRP A 124 -6.74 3.85 -2.10
CA TRP A 124 -7.83 3.00 -1.53
C TRP A 124 -8.53 3.57 -0.27
N LEU A 125 -8.05 4.66 0.35
CA LEU A 125 -8.75 5.25 1.51
C LEU A 125 -9.52 6.52 1.14
N PRO A 126 -10.78 6.67 1.60
CA PRO A 126 -11.52 7.90 1.43
C PRO A 126 -10.84 9.04 2.21
N TYR A 127 -10.95 10.28 1.70
CA TYR A 127 -10.33 11.49 2.26
C TYR A 127 -10.36 11.54 3.80
N ARG A 128 -11.54 11.38 4.41
CA ARG A 128 -11.73 11.44 5.87
C ARG A 128 -10.90 10.42 6.68
N ARG A 129 -10.49 9.27 6.10
CA ARG A 129 -9.61 8.31 6.78
C ARG A 129 -8.15 8.69 6.62
N ARG A 130 -7.69 8.90 5.38
CA ARG A 130 -6.28 9.24 5.12
C ARG A 130 -5.87 10.62 5.63
N ALA A 131 -6.79 11.58 5.72
CA ALA A 131 -6.57 12.87 6.38
C ALA A 131 -6.21 12.73 7.88
N LYS A 132 -6.79 11.76 8.60
CA LYS A 132 -6.42 11.46 10.00
C LYS A 132 -4.99 10.93 10.15
N LEU A 133 -4.45 10.35 9.07
CA LEU A 133 -3.07 9.87 8.97
C LEU A 133 -2.10 10.96 8.44
N GLY A 134 -2.60 12.18 8.18
CA GLY A 134 -1.81 13.25 7.55
C GLY A 134 -1.53 13.05 6.06
N ILE A 135 -2.25 12.12 5.39
CA ILE A 135 -2.01 11.75 3.99
C ILE A 135 -3.02 12.46 3.08
N PHE A 136 -2.50 13.47 2.38
CA PHE A 136 -3.23 14.32 1.43
C PHE A 136 -2.69 14.12 0.01
N THR A 137 -3.53 14.27 -1.02
CA THR A 137 -3.08 14.36 -2.42
C THR A 137 -2.43 15.72 -2.70
N VAL A 138 -1.75 15.88 -3.84
CA VAL A 138 -1.17 17.17 -4.24
C VAL A 138 -2.24 18.26 -4.34
N ALA A 139 -3.37 17.97 -4.97
CA ALA A 139 -4.49 18.92 -5.09
C ALA A 139 -5.00 19.38 -3.71
N GLU A 140 -5.12 18.46 -2.75
CA GLU A 140 -5.56 18.78 -1.38
C GLU A 140 -4.50 19.54 -0.58
N ARG A 141 -3.21 19.25 -0.76
CA ARG A 141 -2.13 20.05 -0.15
C ARG A 141 -2.12 21.48 -0.69
N ILE A 142 -2.38 21.66 -1.99
CA ILE A 142 -2.51 22.98 -2.62
C ILE A 142 -3.74 23.71 -2.05
N GLU A 143 -4.90 23.05 -1.97
CA GLU A 143 -6.10 23.67 -1.42
C GLU A 143 -5.95 24.00 0.07
N GLN A 144 -5.34 23.14 0.87
CA GLN A 144 -4.99 23.45 2.26
C GLN A 144 -4.06 24.66 2.33
N ALA A 145 -2.97 24.70 1.55
CA ALA A 145 -2.07 25.86 1.52
C ALA A 145 -2.79 27.14 1.10
N ARG A 146 -3.73 27.06 0.15
CA ARG A 146 -4.59 28.18 -0.28
C ARG A 146 -5.50 28.67 0.86
N VAL A 147 -6.19 27.76 1.54
CA VAL A 147 -7.04 28.07 2.71
C VAL A 147 -6.23 28.66 3.87
N TRP A 148 -4.93 28.35 3.98
CA TRP A 148 -4.02 29.03 4.92
C TRP A 148 -3.61 30.44 4.43
N MET A 149 -3.56 30.71 3.12
CA MET A 149 -3.17 32.02 2.59
C MET A 149 -4.30 33.06 2.66
N GLU A 150 -5.54 32.70 2.31
CA GLU A 150 -6.65 33.67 2.18
C GLU A 150 -7.05 34.39 3.50
N PRO A 151 -7.02 33.77 4.70
CA PRO A 151 -7.34 34.46 5.97
C PRO A 151 -6.21 35.32 6.55
N HIS A 152 -4.97 35.17 6.07
CA HIS A 152 -3.78 35.80 6.69
C HIS A 152 -3.25 36.98 5.89
N ALA A 153 -3.47 37.02 4.57
CA ALA A 153 -3.05 38.12 3.71
C ALA A 153 -3.61 39.50 4.13
N PHE A 154 -4.82 39.54 4.71
CA PHE A 154 -5.49 40.81 5.05
C PHE A 154 -4.88 41.54 6.27
N ARG A 155 -4.16 40.85 7.16
CA ARG A 155 -3.58 41.48 8.37
C ARG A 155 -2.21 42.14 8.15
N ALA A 156 -1.52 41.82 7.06
CA ALA A 156 -0.20 42.39 6.74
C ALA A 156 -0.27 43.74 5.98
N ALA A 157 -1.42 44.06 5.38
CA ALA A 157 -1.63 45.30 4.61
C ALA A 157 -2.22 46.46 5.44
N GLY A 158 -2.28 46.32 6.77
CA GLY A 158 -3.13 47.13 7.66
C GLY A 158 -2.43 47.73 8.89
N SER A 159 -1.13 48.03 8.83
CA SER A 159 -0.45 48.75 9.92
C SER A 159 0.70 49.66 9.43
N ARG A 160 0.33 50.92 9.17
CA ARG A 160 1.16 52.15 9.16
C ARG A 160 2.43 52.15 8.32
#